data_AF-A0A0J1GHN0-F1
#
_entry.id   AF-A0A0J1GHN0-F1
#
_cell.length_a   1.000
_cell.length_b   1.000
_cell.length_c   1.000
_cell.angle_alpha   90.00
_cell.angle_beta   90.00
_cell.angle_gamma   90.00
#
_symmetry.space_group_name_H-M   'P 1'
#
loop_
_entity.id
_entity.type
_entity.pdbx_description
1 polymer ?
#
loop_
_entity_poly.entity_id
_entity_poly.type
_entity_poly.pdbx_seq_one_letter_code
_entity_poly.pdbx_strand_id
1 'polypeptide(L)'
;FFLATDGHLKMIMLVVMSFKSLPIGSGSLTTMDFREIALWLGIMFKVALSMSLSGIIALLTINLSFGVMTRAAPQLNIFSLGFAFALIVGLLLCWYILAGLYNHYELFWLQGEKQICSLIRLDC
;
A
#
# COMPACT_ATOMS: atom_id res chain seq x y z
N PHE A 1 9.41 -4.30 -6.27
CA PHE A 1 10.07 -3.02 -6.61
C PHE A 1 11.26 -2.71 -5.73
N PHE A 2 11.18 -2.84 -4.40
CA PHE A 2 12.29 -2.60 -3.46
C PHE A 2 13.67 -3.13 -3.87
N LEU A 3 13.77 -4.39 -4.32
CA LEU A 3 15.05 -4.94 -4.80
C LEU A 3 15.45 -4.39 -6.18
N ALA A 4 14.48 -4.13 -7.05
CA ALA A 4 14.71 -3.66 -8.42
C ALA A 4 15.15 -2.19 -8.48
N THR A 5 14.78 -1.38 -7.49
CA THR A 5 15.16 0.04 -7.37
C THR A 5 16.30 0.26 -6.37
N ASP A 6 17.07 -0.79 -6.03
CA ASP A 6 18.16 -0.76 -5.06
C ASP A 6 17.79 -0.16 -3.69
N GLY A 7 16.51 -0.27 -3.30
CA GLY A 7 16.02 0.25 -2.02
C GLY A 7 16.72 -0.39 -0.82
N HIS A 8 17.15 -1.65 -0.96
CA HIS A 8 17.93 -2.35 0.05
C HIS A 8 19.30 -1.71 0.30
N LEU A 9 19.98 -1.26 -0.76
CA LEU A 9 21.28 -0.61 -0.66
C LEU A 9 21.13 0.75 0.05
N LYS A 10 20.07 1.50 -0.27
CA LYS A 10 19.71 2.73 0.44
C LYS A 10 19.41 2.48 1.93
N MET A 11 18.67 1.43 2.27
CA MET A 11 18.39 1.09 3.67
C MET A 11 19.67 0.81 4.47
N ILE A 12 20.62 0.08 3.89
CA ILE A 12 21.92 -0.20 4.52
C ILE A 12 22.71 1.11 4.70
N MET A 13 22.72 1.97 3.67
CA MET A 13 23.38 3.29 3.75
C MET A 13 22.81 4.16 4.87
N LEU A 14 21.49 4.20 5.04
CA LEU A 14 20.83 4.93 6.14
C LEU A 14 21.22 4.39 7.52
N VAL A 15 21.36 3.07 7.67
CA VAL A 15 21.85 2.46 8.91
C VAL A 15 23.30 2.86 9.19
N VAL A 16 24.17 2.87 8.18
CA VAL A 16 25.57 3.30 8.33
C VAL A 16 25.65 4.78 8.71
N MET A 17 24.82 5.63 8.10
CA MET A 17 24.74 7.05 8.43
C MET A 17 24.20 7.30 9.84
N SER A 18 23.26 6.46 10.31
CA SER A 18 22.70 6.53 11.65
C SER A 18 23.77 6.50 12.75
N PHE A 19 24.86 5.75 12.59
CA PHE A 19 25.95 5.73 13.57
C PHE A 19 26.66 7.08 13.73
N LYS A 20 26.58 7.98 12.74
CA LYS A 20 27.14 9.34 12.83
C LYS A 20 26.12 10.33 13.39
N SER A 21 24.84 10.21 13.04
CA SER A 21 23.79 11.15 13.45
C SER A 21 23.15 10.81 14.80
N LEU A 22 23.01 9.52 15.12
CA LEU A 22 22.70 8.98 16.46
C LEU A 22 23.88 8.11 16.95
N PRO A 23 24.88 8.72 17.62
CA PRO A 23 25.99 7.97 18.17
C PRO A 23 25.54 7.00 19.26
N ILE A 24 26.24 5.86 19.35
CA ILE A 24 25.99 4.86 20.38
C ILE A 24 26.25 5.50 21.76
N GLY A 25 25.20 5.59 22.58
CA GLY A 25 25.27 6.10 23.95
C GLY A 25 24.94 7.58 24.13
N SER A 26 24.69 8.36 23.07
CA SER A 26 24.41 9.81 23.18
C SER A 26 22.99 10.20 22.73
N GLY A 27 21.99 9.48 23.24
CA GLY A 27 20.57 9.73 22.97
C GLY A 27 19.94 8.69 22.05
N SER A 28 18.63 8.46 22.24
CA SER A 28 17.83 7.50 21.49
C SER A 28 16.69 8.21 20.76
N LEU A 29 15.84 7.41 20.14
CA LEU A 29 14.51 7.81 19.69
C LEU A 29 13.74 8.44 20.86
N THR A 30 13.12 9.58 20.60
CA THR A 30 12.26 10.27 21.55
C THR A 30 10.86 9.67 21.56
N THR A 31 10.07 10.00 22.58
CA THR A 31 8.66 9.63 22.64
C THR A 31 7.84 10.17 21.47
N MET A 32 8.26 11.29 20.86
CA MET A 32 7.62 11.82 19.65
C MET A 32 7.89 10.92 18.44
N ASP A 33 9.10 10.40 18.28
CA ASP A 33 9.48 9.51 17.17
C ASP A 33 8.66 8.20 17.20
N PHE A 34 8.46 7.63 18.39
CA PHE A 34 7.60 6.45 18.56
C PHE A 34 6.13 6.73 18.23
N ARG A 35 5.63 7.92 18.57
CA ARG A 35 4.27 8.34 18.21
C ARG A 35 4.12 8.50 16.69
N GLU A 36 5.11 9.08 16.02
CA GLU A 36 5.09 9.20 14.55
C GLU A 36 5.10 7.83 13.87
N ILE A 37 5.92 6.90 14.33
CA ILE A 37 5.91 5.52 13.84
C ILE A 37 4.54 4.86 14.10
N ALA A 38 3.90 5.09 15.25
CA ALA A 38 2.57 4.54 15.51
C ALA A 38 1.50 5.08 14.54
N LEU A 39 1.63 6.34 14.10
CA LEU A 39 0.71 6.95 13.12
C LEU A 39 0.85 6.34 11.71
N TRP A 40 1.93 5.62 11.42
CA TRP A 40 2.11 4.96 10.12
C TRP A 40 1.03 3.93 9.81
N LEU A 41 0.39 3.35 10.81
CA LEU A 41 -0.76 2.46 10.57
C LEU A 41 -1.88 3.17 9.79
N GLY A 42 -2.17 4.43 10.13
CA GLY A 42 -3.14 5.24 9.40
C GLY A 42 -2.70 5.54 7.96
N ILE A 43 -1.40 5.79 7.76
CA ILE A 43 -0.81 5.97 6.44
C ILE A 43 -0.95 4.68 5.62
N MET A 44 -0.64 3.51 6.19
CA MET A 44 -0.77 2.22 5.49
C MET A 44 -2.18 1.97 4.99
N PHE A 45 -3.21 2.21 5.82
CA PHE A 45 -4.61 2.08 5.39
C PHE A 45 -4.98 3.08 4.30
N LYS A 46 -4.56 4.35 4.45
CA LYS A 46 -4.79 5.39 3.43
C LYS A 46 -4.18 4.99 2.08
N VAL A 47 -2.94 4.52 2.10
CA VAL A 47 -2.20 4.10 0.90
C VAL A 47 -2.83 2.88 0.25
N ALA A 48 -3.11 1.83 1.03
CA ALA A 48 -3.75 0.62 0.52
C ALA A 48 -5.11 0.92 -0.12
N LEU A 49 -5.93 1.76 0.54
CA LEU A 49 -7.22 2.17 0.01
C LEU A 49 -7.07 3.01 -1.25
N SER A 50 -6.18 4.02 -1.25
CA SER A 50 -5.93 4.88 -2.41
C SER A 50 -5.50 4.08 -3.63
N MET A 51 -4.66 3.06 -3.44
CA MET A 51 -4.14 2.23 -4.52
C MET A 51 -5.18 1.23 -5.04
N SER A 52 -6.03 0.70 -4.16
CA SER A 52 -7.07 -0.28 -4.52
C SER A 52 -8.42 0.35 -4.87
N LEU A 53 -8.56 1.68 -4.76
CA LEU A 53 -9.84 2.39 -4.87
C LEU A 53 -10.57 2.09 -6.18
N SER A 54 -9.85 2.13 -7.30
CA SER A 54 -10.42 1.85 -8.63
C SER A 54 -10.94 0.40 -8.73
N GLY A 55 -10.19 -0.56 -8.19
CA GLY A 55 -10.57 -1.96 -8.14
C GLY A 55 -11.77 -2.21 -7.22
N ILE A 56 -11.79 -1.60 -6.03
CA ILE A 56 -12.89 -1.72 -5.07
C ILE A 56 -14.20 -1.22 -5.69
N ILE A 57 -14.18 -0.04 -6.32
CA ILE A 57 -15.37 0.54 -6.95
C ILE A 57 -15.86 -0.39 -8.07
N ALA A 58 -14.97 -0.87 -8.94
CA ALA A 58 -15.34 -1.76 -10.02
C ALA A 58 -15.97 -3.08 -9.54
N LEU A 59 -15.34 -3.75 -8.55
CA LEU A 59 -15.88 -4.97 -7.93
C LEU A 59 -17.21 -4.72 -7.23
N LEU A 60 -17.37 -3.59 -6.54
CA LEU A 60 -18.63 -3.23 -5.89
C LEU A 60 -19.74 -2.99 -6.92
N THR A 61 -19.45 -2.29 -8.01
CA THR A 61 -20.41 -2.09 -9.11
C THR A 61 -20.84 -3.41 -9.72
N ILE A 62 -19.91 -4.34 -9.94
CA ILE A 62 -20.24 -5.67 -10.48
C ILE A 62 -21.10 -6.46 -9.52
N ASN A 63 -20.76 -6.48 -8.23
CA ASN A 63 -21.57 -7.14 -7.21
C ASN A 63 -22.98 -6.53 -7.12
N LEU A 64 -23.10 -5.20 -7.26
CA LEU A 64 -24.39 -4.52 -7.31
C LEU A 64 -25.18 -4.90 -8.57
N SER A 65 -24.52 -4.95 -9.74
CA SER A 65 -25.14 -5.38 -11.01
C SER A 65 -25.67 -6.81 -10.91
N PHE A 66 -24.92 -7.72 -10.29
CA PHE A 66 -25.42 -9.08 -10.01
C PHE A 66 -26.59 -9.08 -9.04
N GLY A 67 -26.56 -8.26 -7.99
CA GLY A 67 -27.70 -8.10 -7.08
C GLY A 67 -28.98 -7.61 -7.78
N VAL A 68 -28.85 -6.73 -8.78
CA VAL A 68 -29.99 -6.29 -9.60
C VAL A 68 -30.46 -7.40 -10.55
N MET A 69 -29.53 -8.15 -11.15
CA MET A 69 -29.85 -9.24 -12.07
C MET A 69 -30.57 -10.39 -11.37
N THR A 70 -30.17 -10.76 -10.15
CA THR A 70 -30.84 -11.80 -9.36
C THR A 70 -32.24 -11.37 -8.91
N ARG A 71 -32.47 -10.06 -8.72
CA ARG A 71 -33.82 -9.53 -8.49
C ARG A 71 -34.71 -9.66 -9.73
N ALA A 72 -34.15 -9.48 -10.94
CA ALA A 72 -34.90 -9.57 -12.19
C ALA A 72 -35.19 -11.03 -12.61
N ALA A 73 -34.26 -11.95 -12.36
CA ALA A 73 -34.40 -13.37 -12.65
C ALA A 73 -33.91 -14.22 -11.45
N PRO A 74 -34.79 -14.62 -10.52
CA PRO A 74 -34.41 -15.32 -9.29
C PRO A 74 -33.84 -16.73 -9.51
N GLN A 75 -33.95 -17.25 -10.73
CA GLN A 75 -33.36 -18.52 -11.17
C GLN A 75 -31.85 -18.43 -11.46
N LEU A 76 -31.28 -17.22 -11.57
CA LEU A 76 -29.83 -17.04 -11.66
C LEU A 76 -29.22 -17.22 -10.27
N ASN A 77 -28.72 -18.42 -9.98
CA ASN A 77 -28.09 -18.71 -8.70
C ASN A 77 -26.79 -17.90 -8.54
N ILE A 78 -26.81 -16.95 -7.61
CA ILE A 78 -25.69 -16.05 -7.33
C ILE A 78 -24.42 -16.80 -6.90
N PHE A 79 -24.59 -17.97 -6.27
CA PHE A 79 -23.47 -18.81 -5.85
C PHE A 79 -22.76 -19.51 -7.01
N SER A 80 -23.49 -19.84 -8.08
CA SER A 80 -22.91 -20.54 -9.24
C SER A 80 -22.33 -19.56 -10.26
N LEU A 81 -23.10 -18.52 -10.63
CA LEU A 81 -22.71 -17.62 -11.72
C LEU A 81 -21.99 -16.35 -11.24
N GLY A 82 -22.40 -15.80 -10.09
CA GLY A 82 -21.87 -14.53 -9.58
C GLY A 82 -20.40 -14.61 -9.20
N PHE A 83 -20.00 -15.70 -8.52
CA PHE A 83 -18.60 -15.90 -8.12
C PHE A 83 -17.66 -16.09 -9.31
N ALA A 84 -18.06 -16.89 -10.30
CA ALA A 84 -17.26 -17.14 -11.50
C ALA A 84 -16.94 -15.83 -12.25
N PHE A 85 -17.94 -14.96 -12.39
CA PHE A 85 -17.75 -13.68 -13.05
C PHE A 85 -16.94 -12.69 -12.19
N ALA A 86 -17.23 -12.60 -10.89
CA ALA A 86 -16.48 -11.75 -9.97
C ALA A 86 -14.99 -12.14 -9.93
N LEU A 87 -14.67 -13.43 -10.04
CA LEU A 87 -13.30 -13.93 -10.06
C LEU A 87 -12.57 -13.56 -11.37
N ILE A 88 -13.22 -13.72 -12.52
CA ILE A 88 -12.65 -13.33 -13.83
C ILE A 88 -12.36 -11.83 -13.85
N VAL A 89 -13.34 -11.00 -13.45
CA VAL A 89 -13.15 -9.55 -13.46
C VAL A 89 -12.20 -9.10 -12.36
N GLY A 90 -12.20 -9.74 -11.20
CA GLY A 90 -11.23 -9.47 -10.13
C GLY A 90 -9.79 -9.68 -10.60
N LEU A 91 -9.53 -10.79 -11.32
CA LEU A 91 -8.21 -11.05 -11.90
C LEU A 91 -7.85 -10.03 -12.99
N LEU A 92 -8.81 -9.64 -13.85
CA LEU A 92 -8.60 -8.60 -14.87
C LEU A 92 -8.25 -7.25 -14.22
N LEU A 93 -8.95 -6.87 -13.15
CA LEU A 93 -8.66 -5.64 -12.40
C LEU A 93 -7.29 -5.70 -11.72
N CYS A 94 -6.91 -6.84 -11.13
CA CYS A 94 -5.56 -7.02 -10.58
C CYS A 94 -4.49 -6.83 -11.65
N TRP A 95 -4.69 -7.38 -12.85
CA TRP A 95 -3.79 -7.18 -13.99
C TRP A 95 -3.71 -5.72 -14.43
N TYR A 96 -4.85 -5.01 -14.46
CA TYR A 96 -4.89 -3.58 -14.78
C TYR A 96 -4.15 -2.73 -13.74
N ILE A 97 -4.34 -3.00 -12.45
CA ILE A 97 -3.68 -2.27 -11.35
C ILE A 97 -2.16 -2.47 -11.39
N LEU A 98 -1.69 -3.68 -11.72
CA LEU A 98 -0.26 -3.99 -11.83
C LEU A 98 0.48 -3.05 -12.80
N ALA A 99 -0.17 -2.62 -13.89
CA ALA A 99 0.44 -1.70 -14.86
C ALA A 99 0.78 -0.32 -14.28
N GLY A 100 -0.02 0.18 -13.33
CA GLY A 100 0.17 1.48 -12.68
C GLY A 100 0.83 1.41 -11.30
N LEU A 101 1.21 0.22 -10.85
CA LEU A 101 1.65 -0.04 -9.47
C LEU A 101 2.99 0.62 -9.13
N TYR A 102 3.91 0.68 -10.11
CA TYR A 102 5.24 1.24 -9.92
C TYR A 102 5.21 2.73 -9.52
N ASN A 103 4.36 3.53 -10.17
CA ASN A 103 4.23 4.96 -9.87
C ASN A 103 3.77 5.20 -8.43
N HIS A 104 2.83 4.37 -7.93
CA HIS A 104 2.39 4.43 -6.55
C HIS A 104 3.52 4.02 -5.60
N TYR A 105 4.25 2.95 -5.93
CA TYR A 105 5.39 2.50 -5.14
C TYR A 105 6.44 3.62 -4.95
N GLU A 106 6.83 4.31 -6.02
CA GLU A 106 7.86 5.36 -5.96
C GLU A 106 7.44 6.53 -5.06
N LEU A 107 6.19 6.99 -5.18
CA LEU A 107 5.66 8.08 -4.34
C LEU A 107 5.71 7.74 -2.84
N PHE A 108 5.31 6.51 -2.48
CA PHE A 108 5.32 6.09 -1.08
C PHE A 108 6.70 5.71 -0.58
N TRP A 109 7.58 5.24 -1.47
CA TRP A 109 8.98 4.98 -1.15
C TRP A 109 9.69 6.27 -0.72
N LEU A 110 9.51 7.37 -1.45
CA LEU A 110 10.07 8.68 -1.08
C LEU A 110 9.57 9.18 0.27
N GLN A 111 8.27 8.97 0.58
CA GLN A 111 7.72 9.33 1.87
C GLN A 111 8.32 8.48 3.01
N GLY A 112 8.51 7.18 2.78
CA GLY A 112 9.17 6.28 3.73
C GLY A 112 10.64 6.65 3.98
N GLU A 113 11.38 6.96 2.92
CA GLU A 113 12.77 7.42 3.02
C GLU A 113 12.88 8.68 3.89
N LYS A 114 12.00 9.67 3.67
CA LYS A 114 11.95 10.89 4.50
C LYS A 114 11.63 10.61 5.97
N GLN A 115 10.72 9.67 6.26
CA GLN A 115 10.44 9.30 7.64
C GLN A 115 11.68 8.72 8.32
N ILE A 116 12.40 7.83 7.63
CA ILE A 116 13.61 7.22 8.17
C ILE A 116 14.67 8.30 8.41
N CYS A 117 14.88 9.23 7.46
CA CYS A 117 15.81 10.34 7.63
C CYS A 117 15.47 11.23 8.84
N SER A 118 14.19 11.57 9.03
CA SER A 118 13.71 12.29 10.21
C SER A 118 14.04 11.53 11.49
N LEU A 119 13.83 10.21 11.48
CA LEU A 119 14.10 9.33 12.62
C LEU A 119 15.57 9.33 13.04
N ILE A 120 16.48 9.32 12.06
CA ILE A 120 17.92 9.33 12.30
C ILE A 120 18.49 10.77 12.41
N ARG A 121 17.65 11.82 12.39
CA ARG A 121 18.06 13.23 12.43
C ARG A 121 19.10 13.58 11.36
N LEU A 122 18.89 13.06 10.16
CA LEU A 122 19.74 13.32 9.00
C LEU A 122 19.00 14.28 8.06
N ASP A 123 19.69 15.31 7.57
CA ASP A 123 19.15 16.21 6.54
C ASP A 123 19.09 15.47 5.19
N CYS A 124 17.90 14.94 4.89
CA CYS A 124 17.43 14.50 3.57
C CYS A 124 16.34 15.48 3.10
#